data_AF-A0A523IV71-F1
#
_entry.id   AF-A0A523IV71-F1
#
_cell.length_a   1.000
_cell.length_b   1.000
_cell.length_c   1.000
_cell.angle_alpha   90.00
_cell.angle_beta   90.00
_cell.angle_gamma   90.00
#
_symmetry.space_group_name_H-M   'P 1'
#
loop_
_entity.id
_entity.type
_entity.pdbx_description
1 polymer ?
#
loop_
_entity_poly.entity_id
_entity_poly.type
_entity_poly.pdbx_seq_one_letter_code
_entity_poly.pdbx_strand_id
1 'polypeptide(L)'
;MSTKTITVQLYQCDYVHEDGTQCESEGERQGIKPCALCKKDLCSRHYEQISVSSRGGRETLIYHFCEDHTKEFMDTLINTFGDTRPVSYAGMAK
;
A
#
# COMPACT_ATOMS: atom_id res chain seq x y z
N MET A 1 17.29 -5.49 -41.17
CA MET A 1 17.34 -5.13 -39.74
C MET A 1 15.97 -5.42 -39.13
N SER A 2 15.90 -6.22 -38.07
CA SER A 2 14.62 -6.55 -37.41
C SER A 2 14.35 -5.50 -36.31
N THR A 3 13.29 -4.71 -36.48
CA THR A 3 12.84 -3.74 -35.49
C THR A 3 12.06 -4.47 -34.40
N LYS A 4 12.62 -4.56 -33.20
CA LYS A 4 11.90 -5.01 -32.01
C LYS A 4 11.18 -3.83 -31.39
N THR A 5 9.86 -3.82 -31.44
CA THR A 5 9.03 -2.82 -30.76
C THR A 5 8.86 -3.25 -29.31
N ILE A 6 9.34 -2.43 -28.36
CA ILE A 6 9.16 -2.65 -26.93
C ILE A 6 8.00 -1.76 -26.49
N THR A 7 6.91 -2.38 -26.04
CA THR A 7 5.74 -1.67 -25.52
C THR A 7 5.89 -1.52 -24.00
N VAL A 8 6.27 -0.32 -23.54
CA VAL A 8 6.36 -0.01 -22.11
C VAL A 8 5.02 0.56 -21.65
N GLN A 9 4.36 -0.08 -20.69
CA GLN A 9 3.17 0.46 -20.03
C GLN A 9 3.62 1.21 -18.77
N LEU A 10 3.54 2.54 -18.83
CA LEU A 10 3.79 3.43 -17.70
C LEU A 10 2.47 3.65 -16.96
N TYR A 11 2.51 3.49 -15.64
CA TYR A 11 1.40 3.78 -14.74
C TYR A 11 1.73 5.07 -13.98
N GLN A 12 0.73 5.89 -13.73
CA GLN A 12 0.89 7.13 -12.98
C GLN A 12 0.17 7.00 -11.64
N CYS A 13 0.69 7.67 -10.61
CA CYS A 13 0.02 7.74 -9.32
C CYS A 13 -1.22 8.65 -9.39
N ASP A 14 -2.37 8.12 -8.94
CA ASP A 14 -3.66 8.81 -8.85
C ASP A 14 -3.82 9.62 -7.55
N TYR A 15 -2.77 9.74 -6.74
CA TYR A 15 -2.81 10.56 -5.53
C TYR A 15 -2.84 12.04 -5.91
N VAL A 16 -3.75 12.78 -5.28
CA VAL A 16 -3.89 14.23 -5.45
C VAL A 16 -3.48 14.86 -4.12
N HIS A 17 -2.48 15.73 -4.17
CA HIS A 17 -2.00 16.49 -3.02
C HIS A 17 -3.05 17.53 -2.59
N GLU A 18 -2.92 18.08 -1.39
CA GLU A 18 -3.82 19.11 -0.85
C GLU A 18 -3.92 20.35 -1.75
N ASP A 19 -2.85 20.62 -2.50
CA ASP A 19 -2.74 21.70 -3.48
C ASP A 19 -3.56 21.45 -4.76
N GLY A 20 -4.21 20.29 -4.87
CA GLY A 20 -4.95 19.83 -6.06
C GLY A 20 -4.07 19.28 -7.17
N THR A 21 -2.76 19.20 -6.96
CA THR A 21 -1.80 18.65 -7.94
C THR A 21 -1.77 17.13 -7.87
N GLN A 22 -1.78 16.47 -9.03
CA GLN A 22 -1.60 15.03 -9.11
C GLN A 22 -0.12 14.69 -8.94
N CYS A 23 0.16 13.58 -8.25
CA CYS A 23 1.52 13.11 -8.09
C CYS A 23 2.18 12.82 -9.46
N GLU A 24 3.37 13.39 -9.66
CA GLU A 24 4.19 13.20 -10.87
C GLU A 24 4.94 11.86 -10.88
N SER A 25 4.80 11.04 -9.83
CA SER A 25 5.43 9.73 -9.79
C SER A 25 4.78 8.79 -10.79
N GLU A 26 5.55 8.47 -11.82
CA GLU A 26 5.25 7.45 -12.81
C GLU A 26 6.19 6.26 -12.67
N GLY A 27 5.73 5.08 -13.06
CA GLY A 27 6.55 3.89 -13.02
C GLY A 27 5.87 2.66 -13.58
N GLU A 28 6.63 1.57 -13.64
CA GLU A 28 6.06 0.27 -13.97
C GLU A 28 5.16 -0.23 -12.84
N ARG A 29 4.36 -1.26 -13.13
CA ARG A 29 3.46 -1.95 -12.19
C ARG A 29 4.16 -2.53 -10.93
N GLN A 30 5.49 -2.55 -10.91
CA GLN A 30 6.26 -2.87 -9.72
C GLN A 30 6.36 -1.69 -8.75
N GLY A 31 6.48 -0.45 -9.26
CA GLY A 31 6.57 0.78 -8.47
C GLY A 31 5.22 1.43 -8.18
N ILE A 32 4.23 1.20 -9.04
CA ILE A 32 2.85 1.65 -8.86
C ILE A 32 1.97 0.46 -8.48
N LYS A 33 1.32 0.55 -7.32
CA LYS A 33 0.46 -0.49 -6.75
C LYS A 33 -0.98 0.00 -6.61
N PRO A 34 -1.96 -0.82 -6.98
CA PRO A 34 -3.36 -0.43 -6.82
C PRO A 34 -3.77 -0.55 -5.36
N CYS A 35 -4.57 0.42 -4.90
CA CYS A 35 -5.26 0.31 -3.62
C CYS A 35 -6.17 -0.93 -3.62
N ALA A 36 -6.10 -1.75 -2.58
CA ALA A 36 -6.90 -2.96 -2.48
C ALA A 36 -8.41 -2.67 -2.46
N LEU A 37 -8.82 -1.49 -1.94
CA LEU A 37 -10.21 -1.04 -1.85
C LEU A 37 -10.66 -0.24 -3.08
N CYS A 38 -10.13 0.97 -3.30
CA CYS A 38 -10.60 1.85 -4.37
C CYS A 38 -9.93 1.67 -5.73
N LYS A 39 -8.95 0.75 -5.85
CA LYS A 39 -8.22 0.44 -7.08
C LYS A 39 -7.44 1.60 -7.71
N LYS A 40 -7.33 2.75 -7.04
CA LYS A 40 -6.43 3.85 -7.43
C LYS A 40 -5.00 3.35 -7.50
N ASP A 41 -4.27 3.77 -8.52
CA ASP A 41 -2.85 3.45 -8.69
C ASP A 41 -2.00 4.39 -7.83
N LEU A 42 -1.15 3.83 -6.96
CA LEU A 42 -0.41 4.59 -5.96
C LEU A 42 1.07 4.28 -6.04
N CYS A 43 1.92 5.30 -5.94
CA CYS A 43 3.36 5.11 -5.80
C CYS A 43 3.73 4.72 -4.35
N SER A 44 4.96 4.26 -4.17
CA SER A 44 5.50 3.82 -2.87
C SER A 44 5.47 4.86 -1.75
N ARG A 45 5.23 6.13 -2.07
CA ARG A 45 5.05 7.21 -1.09
C ARG A 45 3.60 7.39 -0.64
N HIS A 46 2.64 6.91 -1.44
CA HIS A 46 1.21 7.18 -1.25
C HIS A 46 0.38 5.93 -0.97
N TYR A 47 1.00 4.74 -1.00
CA TYR A 47 0.40 3.55 -0.41
C TYR A 47 1.09 3.15 0.89
N GLU A 48 0.32 2.60 1.81
CA GLU A 48 0.86 1.78 2.89
C GLU A 48 0.73 0.31 2.54
N GLN A 49 1.77 -0.47 2.84
CA GLN A 49 1.76 -1.91 2.67
C GLN A 49 1.40 -2.58 3.99
N ILE A 50 0.29 -3.31 4.00
CA ILE A 50 -0.17 -4.06 5.16
C ILE A 50 -0.04 -5.56 4.88
N SER A 51 0.77 -6.24 5.68
CA SER A 51 0.90 -7.68 5.66
C SER A 51 0.02 -8.31 6.73
N VAL A 52 -0.93 -9.14 6.32
CA VAL A 52 -1.78 -9.91 7.24
C VAL A 52 -1.32 -11.37 7.21
N SER A 53 -0.94 -11.88 8.38
CA SER A 53 -0.56 -13.27 8.59
C SER A 53 -1.56 -13.95 9.52
N SER A 54 -2.04 -15.13 9.12
CA SER A 54 -2.92 -15.94 9.97
C SER A 54 -2.08 -16.77 10.94
N ARG A 55 -2.51 -16.85 12.20
CA ARG A 55 -1.79 -17.59 13.25
C ARG A 55 -1.83 -19.08 12.93
N GLY A 56 -0.75 -19.61 12.34
CA GLY A 56 -0.62 -21.01 11.92
C GLY A 56 -0.48 -21.23 10.41
N GLY A 57 -0.65 -20.19 9.59
CA GLY A 57 -0.47 -20.25 8.13
C GLY A 57 0.92 -19.79 7.69
N ARG A 58 1.50 -20.49 6.70
CA ARG A 58 2.69 -20.02 5.96
C ARG A 58 2.37 -18.89 4.97
N GLU A 59 1.10 -18.53 4.82
CA GLU A 59 0.62 -17.57 3.84
C GLU A 59 0.53 -16.19 4.47
N THR A 60 1.29 -15.26 3.92
CA THR A 60 1.21 -13.83 4.24
C THR A 60 0.53 -13.14 3.07
N LEU A 61 -0.60 -12.49 3.33
CA LEU A 61 -1.30 -11.68 2.33
C LEU A 61 -0.78 -10.25 2.44
N ILE A 62 -0.33 -9.70 1.32
CA ILE A 62 0.19 -8.33 1.23
C ILE A 62 -0.85 -7.48 0.51
N TYR A 63 -1.32 -6.45 1.18
CA TYR A 63 -2.25 -5.47 0.64
C TYR A 63 -1.59 -4.10 0.58
N HIS A 64 -1.99 -3.29 -0.41
CA HIS A 64 -1.58 -1.90 -0.55
C HIS A 64 -2.82 -1.01 -0.41
N PHE A 65 -2.78 0.00 0.44
CA PHE A 65 -3.92 0.91 0.69
C PHE A 65 -3.51 2.36 0.52
N CYS A 66 -4.41 3.24 0.05
CA CYS A 66 -4.19 4.68 0.17
C CYS A 66 -4.40 5.10 1.62
N GLU A 67 -3.88 6.27 1.99
CA GLU A 67 -3.93 6.81 3.34
C GLU A 67 -5.32 6.71 4.01
N ASP A 68 -6.38 7.11 3.30
CA ASP A 68 -7.75 7.06 3.81
C ASP A 68 -8.19 5.63 4.16
N HIS A 69 -8.00 4.70 3.21
CA HIS A 69 -8.38 3.31 3.38
C HIS A 69 -7.47 2.55 4.35
N THR A 70 -6.22 2.99 4.54
CA THR A 70 -5.34 2.48 5.60
C THR A 70 -5.94 2.78 6.96
N LYS A 71 -6.40 4.02 7.19
CA LYS A 71 -7.05 4.43 8.45
C LYS A 71 -8.32 3.62 8.69
N GLU A 72 -9.19 3.51 7.69
CA GLU A 72 -10.41 2.70 7.79
C GLU A 72 -10.12 1.22 8.08
N PHE A 73 -9.12 0.65 7.42
CA PHE A 73 -8.73 -0.73 7.63
C PHE A 73 -8.19 -0.95 9.05
N MET A 74 -7.32 -0.07 9.54
CA MET A 74 -6.79 -0.13 10.90
C MET A 74 -7.90 0.05 11.94
N ASP A 75 -8.81 0.99 11.75
CA ASP A 75 -9.95 1.21 12.66
C ASP A 75 -10.87 -0.01 12.67
N THR A 76 -11.10 -0.64 11.52
CA THR A 76 -11.88 -1.88 11.44
C THR A 76 -11.19 -3.01 12.20
N LEU A 77 -9.88 -3.17 12.04
CA LEU A 77 -9.09 -4.16 12.79
C LEU A 77 -9.15 -3.92 14.30
N ILE A 78 -8.98 -2.67 14.74
CA ILE A 78 -9.05 -2.29 16.15
C ILE A 78 -10.44 -2.58 16.72
N ASN A 79 -11.50 -2.24 15.99
CA ASN A 79 -12.88 -2.49 16.43
C ASN A 79 -13.23 -3.98 16.49
N THR A 80 -12.70 -4.79 15.57
CA THR A 80 -13.03 -6.22 15.47
C THR A 80 -12.17 -7.12 16.36
N PHE A 81 -10.89 -6.80 16.55
CA PHE A 81 -9.94 -7.63 17.28
C PHE A 81 -9.38 -6.97 18.56
N GLY A 82 -9.77 -5.73 18.87
CA GLY A 82 -9.09 -4.89 19.86
C GLY A 82 -7.85 -4.24 19.26
N ASP A 83 -7.27 -3.24 19.95
CA ASP A 83 -6.05 -2.57 19.49
C ASP A 83 -4.87 -3.55 19.49
N THR A 84 -4.64 -4.15 18.31
CA THR A 84 -3.57 -5.13 18.06
C THR A 84 -2.34 -4.48 17.45
N ARG A 85 -2.27 -3.13 17.43
CA ARG A 85 -1.04 -2.43 17.06
C ARG A 85 0.09 -3.04 17.90
N PRO A 86 1.19 -3.49 17.27
CA PRO A 86 2.33 -3.99 18.03
C PRO A 86 2.76 -2.86 18.95
N VAL A 87 2.52 -3.03 20.25
CA VAL A 87 3.09 -2.14 21.27
C VAL A 87 4.57 -2.15 20.98
N SER A 88 5.12 -1.01 20.58
CA SER A 88 6.56 -0.87 20.41
C SER A 88 7.19 -1.39 21.70
N TYR A 89 7.89 -2.52 21.60
CA TYR A 89 8.54 -3.17 22.73
C TYR A 89 9.65 -2.23 23.19
N ALA A 90 9.31 -1.22 23.99
CA ALA A 90 10.25 -0.43 24.74
C ALA A 90 10.93 -1.41 25.68
N GLY A 91 12.22 -1.63 25.43
CA GLY A 91 13.00 -2.69 26.03
C GLY A 91 12.74 -2.82 27.53
N MET A 92 12.45 -4.05 27.95
CA MET A 92 12.67 -4.45 29.33
C MET A 92 14.17 -4.34 29.62
N ALA A 93 14.59 -3.16 30.06
CA ALA A 93 15.78 -3.01 30.88
C ALA A 93 15.37 -3.33 32.31
N LYS A 94 15.83 -4.49 32.82
CA LYS A 94 16.18 -4.69 34.22
C LYS A 94 17.08 -5.91 34.35
#